data_AF-A0AAN9UZH2-F1
#
_entry.id   AF-A0AAN9UZH2-F1
#
_cell.length_a   1.000
_cell.length_b   1.000
_cell.length_c   1.000
_cell.angle_alpha   90.00
_cell.angle_beta   90.00
_cell.angle_gamma   90.00
#
_symmetry.space_group_name_H-M   'P 1'
#
loop_
_entity.id
_entity.type
_entity.pdbx_description
1 polymer ?
#
loop_
_entity_poly.entity_id
_entity_poly.type
_entity_poly.pdbx_seq_one_letter_code
_entity_poly.pdbx_strand_id
1 'polypeptide(L)'
;MKSFSHAILSSLALVATASPVPGTLSYSISDRAVTVTDAEVKAFDFYAQYAAAGYCNTEVPVGSTITCANNACPDVAAAGATVVATFSGEITDIQGFVSVDDTNQLIVASFKGSSSIRNWITDFVFLQVPCDLVAGCLLHAGFSTAWLEVADVVTAAVAAAKASNPAYRIVFTGHSLGGAVSTVAAGFVRESGSYSDLDLYTYGSPRAGNRAFVARVSEQAGGEYRVTHTDDPVPRLPPALLNYRHTSPEYWFHTGGSNTTDYTAADAKVCEGYANLACNGGTLGLDTDAHGYYFEDVSACGSGGIAFKRAAAVVADEGAVASNVTFDMATTPPEDVTDDELLSRLNDFVDQDIEYVASLDAEG
;
A
#
# COMPACT_ATOMS: atom_id res chain seq x y z
N MET A 1 70.64 -32.29 0.69
CA MET A 1 69.46 -32.61 1.51
C MET A 1 69.04 -31.33 2.22
N LYS A 2 67.95 -30.70 1.78
CA LYS A 2 67.49 -29.38 2.26
C LYS A 2 66.46 -29.57 3.39
N SER A 3 66.63 -28.83 4.47
CA SER A 3 65.73 -28.74 5.64
C SER A 3 64.49 -27.92 5.28
N PHE A 4 63.30 -28.43 5.63
CA PHE A 4 62.02 -27.72 5.52
C PHE A 4 61.43 -27.51 6.91
N SER A 5 61.42 -26.26 7.37
CA SER A 5 60.60 -25.78 8.49
C SER A 5 59.13 -25.70 8.04
N HIS A 6 58.22 -26.31 8.81
CA HIS A 6 56.79 -26.07 8.68
C HIS A 6 56.35 -25.00 9.69
N ALA A 7 55.92 -23.85 9.18
CA ALA A 7 55.15 -22.87 9.95
C ALA A 7 53.66 -23.18 9.75
N ILE A 8 52.93 -23.35 10.85
CA ILE A 8 51.48 -23.56 10.86
C ILE A 8 50.82 -22.18 10.86
N LEU A 9 50.21 -21.79 9.74
CA LEU A 9 49.25 -20.69 9.69
C LEU A 9 47.85 -21.26 10.01
N SER A 10 47.27 -20.83 11.13
CA SER A 10 45.87 -21.04 11.46
C SER A 10 45.03 -19.95 10.80
N SER A 11 44.33 -20.29 9.72
CA SER A 11 43.30 -19.44 9.10
C SER A 11 41.96 -19.66 9.80
N LEU A 12 41.47 -18.65 10.51
CA LEU A 12 40.09 -18.57 11.01
C LEU A 12 39.17 -18.25 9.81
N ALA A 13 38.32 -19.19 9.42
CA ALA A 13 37.26 -18.93 8.45
C ALA A 13 36.02 -18.40 9.18
N LEU A 14 35.63 -17.16 8.89
CA LEU A 14 34.33 -16.61 9.26
C LEU A 14 33.27 -17.27 8.36
N VAL A 15 32.33 -18.02 8.94
CA VAL A 15 31.15 -18.50 8.23
C VAL A 15 30.10 -17.40 8.33
N ALA A 16 29.93 -16.63 7.25
CA ALA A 16 28.77 -15.76 7.09
C ALA A 16 27.59 -16.63 6.66
N THR A 17 26.63 -16.86 7.56
CA THR A 17 25.35 -17.47 7.22
C THR A 17 24.47 -16.41 6.59
N ALA A 18 24.50 -16.30 5.26
CA ALA A 18 23.47 -15.58 4.52
C ALA A 18 22.21 -16.46 4.50
N SER A 19 21.14 -16.00 5.13
CA SER A 19 19.81 -16.60 4.95
C SER A 19 19.38 -16.40 3.50
N PRO A 20 18.84 -17.42 2.82
CA PRO A 20 18.34 -17.25 1.45
C PRO A 20 17.01 -16.48 1.47
N VAL A 21 16.98 -15.31 0.84
CA VAL A 21 15.73 -14.65 0.42
C VAL A 21 15.11 -15.50 -0.69
N PRO A 22 13.80 -15.80 -0.66
CA PRO A 22 13.15 -16.59 -1.71
C PRO A 22 13.25 -15.88 -3.06
N GLY A 23 13.80 -16.57 -4.06
CA GLY A 23 13.91 -16.09 -5.43
C GLY A 23 12.55 -15.95 -6.11
N THR A 24 12.51 -15.06 -7.09
CA THR A 24 11.34 -14.68 -7.90
C THR A 24 10.60 -15.89 -8.51
N LEU A 25 9.29 -15.92 -8.32
CA LEU A 25 8.40 -16.82 -9.06
C LEU A 25 8.02 -16.14 -10.39
N SER A 26 8.49 -16.69 -11.51
CA SER A 26 7.98 -16.32 -12.84
C SER A 26 6.62 -16.99 -13.04
N TYR A 27 5.53 -16.22 -12.99
CA TYR A 27 4.18 -16.76 -13.15
C TYR A 27 3.81 -16.91 -14.63
N SER A 28 3.53 -18.15 -15.04
CA SER A 28 2.88 -18.49 -16.31
C SER A 28 1.44 -18.88 -15.99
N ILE A 29 0.50 -18.14 -16.57
CA ILE A 29 -0.94 -18.26 -16.33
C ILE A 29 -1.46 -19.59 -16.89
N SER A 30 -1.86 -20.50 -16.01
CA SER A 30 -2.73 -21.65 -16.32
C SER A 30 -3.37 -22.15 -15.04
N ASP A 31 -4.62 -21.74 -14.80
CA ASP A 31 -5.73 -22.42 -14.11
C ASP A 31 -5.44 -23.27 -12.85
N ARG A 32 -4.34 -23.01 -12.16
CA ARG A 32 -4.00 -23.57 -10.86
C ARG A 32 -4.43 -22.55 -9.82
N ALA A 33 -5.23 -22.97 -8.84
CA ALA A 33 -5.49 -22.17 -7.66
C ALA A 33 -4.17 -21.59 -7.15
N VAL A 34 -4.07 -20.27 -7.12
CA VAL A 34 -2.91 -19.57 -6.58
C VAL A 34 -2.87 -19.89 -5.08
N THR A 35 -2.02 -20.83 -4.70
CA THR A 35 -1.77 -21.16 -3.29
C THR A 35 -0.64 -20.30 -2.78
N VAL A 36 -0.92 -19.52 -1.74
CA VAL A 36 0.08 -18.78 -0.97
C VAL A 36 1.04 -19.76 -0.31
N THR A 37 2.31 -19.41 -0.29
CA THR A 37 3.39 -20.14 0.37
C THR A 37 3.85 -19.42 1.63
N ASP A 38 4.45 -20.13 2.59
CA ASP A 38 4.98 -19.49 3.81
C ASP A 38 6.11 -18.49 3.50
N ALA A 39 6.76 -18.64 2.33
CA ALA A 39 7.73 -17.67 1.84
C ALA A 39 7.06 -16.35 1.42
N GLU A 40 5.91 -16.41 0.77
CA GLU A 40 5.12 -15.23 0.43
C GLU A 40 4.52 -14.58 1.67
N VAL A 41 4.05 -15.37 2.65
CA VAL A 41 3.58 -14.82 3.93
C VAL A 41 4.68 -14.03 4.63
N LYS A 42 5.91 -14.54 4.65
CA LYS A 42 7.06 -13.78 5.20
C LYS A 42 7.38 -12.52 4.41
N ALA A 43 7.14 -12.51 3.10
CA ALA A 43 7.28 -11.29 2.31
C ALA A 43 6.18 -10.27 2.65
N PHE A 44 4.95 -10.72 2.84
CA PHE A 44 3.84 -9.86 3.27
C PHE A 44 4.09 -9.27 4.65
N ASP A 45 4.56 -10.06 5.61
CA ASP A 45 5.02 -9.57 6.93
C ASP A 45 6.12 -8.51 6.75
N PHE A 46 7.21 -8.85 6.06
CA PHE A 46 8.34 -7.93 5.89
C PHE A 46 7.96 -6.59 5.22
N TYR A 47 7.06 -6.59 4.24
CA TYR A 47 6.62 -5.36 3.58
C TYR A 47 5.50 -4.62 4.33
N ALA A 48 4.77 -5.31 5.22
CA ALA A 48 3.87 -4.67 6.19
C ALA A 48 4.69 -3.81 7.16
N GLN A 49 5.88 -4.29 7.57
CA GLN A 49 6.76 -3.54 8.46
C GLN A 49 7.22 -2.21 7.85
N TYR A 50 7.45 -2.17 6.53
CA TYR A 50 7.70 -0.92 5.82
C TYR A 50 6.48 0.00 5.77
N ALA A 51 5.27 -0.57 5.63
CA ALA A 51 4.03 0.21 5.68
C ALA A 51 3.82 0.81 7.09
N ALA A 52 4.07 0.03 8.15
CA ALA A 52 4.06 0.48 9.54
C ALA A 52 5.11 1.57 9.81
N ALA A 53 6.33 1.40 9.30
CA ALA A 53 7.40 2.39 9.38
C ALA A 53 7.01 3.73 8.74
N GLY A 54 6.09 3.70 7.77
CA GLY A 54 5.50 4.89 7.14
C GLY A 54 4.84 5.85 8.13
N TYR A 55 4.48 5.41 9.33
CA TYR A 55 3.86 6.27 10.34
C TYR A 55 4.84 7.05 11.22
N CYS A 56 6.10 6.62 11.34
CA CYS A 56 7.09 7.22 12.25
C CYS A 56 8.34 7.80 11.57
N ASN A 57 8.55 7.55 10.27
CA ASN A 57 9.77 7.95 9.55
C ASN A 57 9.52 9.05 8.50
N THR A 58 8.40 9.78 8.57
CA THR A 58 8.03 10.79 7.56
C THR A 58 8.73 12.14 7.70
N GLU A 59 9.33 12.40 8.85
CA GLU A 59 9.96 13.70 9.17
C GLU A 59 11.40 13.55 9.66
N VAL A 60 11.99 12.35 9.49
CA VAL A 60 13.36 12.08 9.91
C VAL A 60 14.37 12.68 8.91
N PRO A 61 15.58 13.06 9.37
CA PRO A 61 16.63 13.50 8.46
C PRO A 61 17.04 12.42 7.44
N VAL A 62 17.42 12.86 6.23
CA VAL A 62 18.04 11.97 5.24
C VAL A 62 19.31 11.34 5.82
N GLY A 63 19.47 10.03 5.61
CA GLY A 63 20.54 9.20 6.16
C GLY A 63 20.18 8.54 7.50
N SER A 64 19.03 8.88 8.11
CA SER A 64 18.54 8.19 9.30
C SER A 64 18.18 6.73 9.00
N THR A 65 18.55 5.83 9.90
CA THR A 65 18.08 4.44 9.88
C THR A 65 16.60 4.38 10.24
N ILE A 66 15.83 3.54 9.56
CA ILE A 66 14.42 3.29 9.86
C ILE A 66 14.32 2.70 11.26
N THR A 67 13.43 3.28 12.06
CA THR A 67 13.09 2.77 13.39
C THR A 67 11.59 2.83 13.61
N CYS A 68 11.07 1.92 14.42
CA CYS A 68 9.64 1.86 14.75
C CYS A 68 9.42 1.77 16.26
N ALA A 69 8.33 2.38 16.73
CA ALA A 69 7.80 2.16 18.07
C ALA A 69 7.16 0.76 18.17
N ASN A 70 7.03 0.26 19.41
CA ASN A 70 6.32 -0.97 19.76
C ASN A 70 6.67 -2.20 18.91
N ASN A 71 7.88 -2.27 18.37
CA ASN A 71 8.35 -3.39 17.55
C ASN A 71 7.50 -3.62 16.29
N ALA A 72 7.02 -2.54 15.64
CA ALA A 72 6.24 -2.62 14.41
C ALA A 72 7.08 -2.82 13.12
N CYS A 73 8.41 -2.79 13.21
CA CYS A 73 9.28 -3.09 12.06
C CYS A 73 10.63 -3.73 12.43
N PRO A 74 10.64 -4.86 13.18
CA PRO A 74 11.86 -5.47 13.69
C PRO A 74 12.85 -5.88 12.61
N ASP A 75 12.39 -6.47 11.50
CA ASP A 75 13.25 -6.97 10.44
C ASP A 75 13.78 -5.84 9.56
N VAL A 76 12.95 -4.82 9.30
CA VAL A 76 13.38 -3.60 8.59
C VAL A 76 14.44 -2.85 9.41
N ALA A 77 14.24 -2.72 10.73
CA ALA A 77 15.21 -2.12 11.62
C ALA A 77 16.51 -2.94 11.70
N ALA A 78 16.40 -4.28 11.74
CA ALA A 78 17.55 -5.18 11.75
C ALA A 78 18.34 -5.16 10.42
N ALA A 79 17.65 -4.98 9.29
CA ALA A 79 18.27 -4.82 7.97
C ALA A 79 19.06 -3.51 7.83
N GLY A 80 18.82 -2.54 8.72
CA GLY A 80 19.54 -1.26 8.72
C GLY A 80 19.15 -0.34 7.57
N ALA A 81 17.92 -0.47 7.06
CA ALA A 81 17.41 0.37 5.97
C ALA A 81 17.51 1.86 6.33
N THR A 82 17.91 2.69 5.37
CA THR A 82 18.14 4.13 5.58
C THR A 82 17.23 4.99 4.72
N VAL A 83 16.71 6.07 5.29
CA VAL A 83 15.86 7.04 4.60
C VAL A 83 16.73 7.88 3.67
N VAL A 84 16.41 7.91 2.38
CA VAL A 84 17.09 8.73 1.37
C VAL A 84 16.29 9.97 0.98
N ALA A 85 14.98 9.97 1.23
CA ALA A 85 14.11 11.13 1.12
C ALA A 85 12.88 10.98 2.01
N THR A 86 12.35 12.09 2.52
CA THR A 86 11.00 12.18 3.08
C THR A 86 10.15 13.07 2.19
N PHE A 87 8.83 12.89 2.24
CA PHE A 87 7.89 13.72 1.49
C PHE A 87 6.62 13.99 2.30
N SER A 88 6.04 15.17 2.06
CA SER A 88 4.78 15.60 2.65
C SER A 88 4.03 16.49 1.67
N GLY A 89 2.72 16.27 1.49
CA GLY A 89 1.83 17.17 0.76
C GLY A 89 1.26 18.25 1.68
N GLU A 90 1.28 19.50 1.25
CA GLU A 90 0.73 20.64 2.01
C GLU A 90 -0.80 20.66 2.00
N ILE A 91 -1.41 20.20 0.90
CA ILE A 91 -2.84 20.19 0.65
C ILE A 91 -3.47 18.93 1.24
N THR A 92 -2.91 17.77 0.90
CA THR A 92 -3.52 16.48 1.24
C THR A 92 -3.01 15.87 2.54
N ASP A 93 -1.94 16.42 3.12
CA ASP A 93 -1.24 15.86 4.28
C ASP A 93 -0.76 14.42 4.06
N ILE A 94 -0.65 13.98 2.80
CA ILE A 94 0.00 12.71 2.47
C ILE A 94 1.47 12.81 2.88
N GLN A 95 1.97 11.79 3.57
CA GLN A 95 3.34 11.76 4.02
C GLN A 95 3.97 10.40 3.70
N GLY A 96 5.29 10.34 3.71
CA GLY A 96 6.01 9.10 3.54
C GLY A 96 7.51 9.31 3.41
N PHE A 97 8.18 8.24 3.00
CA PHE A 97 9.61 8.27 2.75
C PHE A 97 10.02 7.34 1.61
N VAL A 98 11.20 7.59 1.06
CA VAL A 98 11.94 6.66 0.20
C VAL A 98 13.17 6.21 0.97
N SER A 99 13.44 4.91 0.96
CA SER A 99 14.57 4.30 1.67
C SER A 99 15.37 3.36 0.78
N VAL A 100 16.59 3.08 1.21
CA VAL A 100 17.47 2.05 0.65
C VAL A 100 17.78 1.02 1.72
N ASP A 101 17.62 -0.25 1.36
CA ASP A 101 17.98 -1.42 2.16
C ASP A 101 19.06 -2.21 1.42
N ASP A 102 20.30 -2.09 1.90
CA ASP A 102 21.45 -2.77 1.32
C ASP A 102 21.47 -4.28 1.63
N THR A 103 20.84 -4.69 2.73
CA THR A 103 20.78 -6.10 3.15
C THR A 103 19.91 -6.90 2.17
N ASN A 104 18.76 -6.33 1.79
CA ASN A 104 17.79 -6.98 0.90
C ASN A 104 17.87 -6.48 -0.56
N GLN A 105 18.75 -5.51 -0.84
CA GLN A 105 18.92 -4.87 -2.15
C GLN A 105 17.62 -4.24 -2.66
N LEU A 106 17.00 -3.40 -1.82
CA LEU A 106 15.70 -2.77 -2.08
C LEU A 106 15.78 -1.24 -2.06
N ILE A 107 14.93 -0.63 -2.87
CA ILE A 107 14.53 0.78 -2.79
C ILE A 107 13.04 0.78 -2.49
N VAL A 108 12.64 1.29 -1.32
CA VAL A 108 11.25 1.22 -0.87
C VAL A 108 10.68 2.62 -0.71
N ALA A 109 9.58 2.92 -1.39
CA ALA A 109 8.75 4.09 -1.10
C ALA A 109 7.54 3.66 -0.26
N SER A 110 7.46 4.18 0.96
CA SER A 110 6.37 3.91 1.90
C SER A 110 5.48 5.14 2.05
N PHE A 111 4.17 4.93 1.90
CA PHE A 111 3.15 5.98 2.00
C PHE A 111 2.33 5.78 3.27
N LYS A 112 2.27 6.82 4.09
CA LYS A 112 1.54 6.83 5.36
C LYS A 112 0.02 6.86 5.12
N GLY A 113 -0.72 6.09 5.92
CA GLY A 113 -2.18 6.17 5.97
C GLY A 113 -2.70 7.25 6.91
N SER A 114 -4.02 7.33 7.08
CA SER A 114 -4.63 8.27 8.03
C SER A 114 -4.39 7.85 9.48
N SER A 115 -4.01 8.78 10.37
CA SER A 115 -3.87 8.44 11.80
C SER A 115 -5.20 8.35 12.56
N SER A 116 -6.34 8.62 11.91
CA SER A 116 -7.68 8.38 12.46
C SER A 116 -8.57 7.71 11.41
N ILE A 117 -8.58 6.39 11.44
CA ILE A 117 -9.29 5.55 10.45
C ILE A 117 -10.80 5.74 10.56
N ARG A 118 -11.35 5.79 11.79
CA ARG A 118 -12.79 6.02 12.00
C ARG A 118 -13.25 7.35 11.38
N ASN A 119 -12.53 8.44 11.65
CA ASN A 119 -12.87 9.75 11.09
C ASN A 119 -12.69 9.77 9.57
N TRP A 120 -11.66 9.07 9.07
CA TRP A 120 -11.50 8.89 7.64
C TRP A 120 -12.73 8.23 7.03
N ILE A 121 -13.26 7.15 7.62
CA ILE A 121 -14.46 6.46 7.13
C ILE A 121 -15.68 7.38 7.16
N THR A 122 -15.90 8.15 8.23
CA THR A 122 -17.08 9.03 8.35
C THR A 122 -17.07 10.18 7.36
N ASP A 123 -15.89 10.74 7.08
CA ASP A 123 -15.73 11.91 6.23
C ASP A 123 -15.43 11.57 4.76
N PHE A 124 -15.41 10.27 4.42
CA PHE A 124 -14.93 9.83 3.12
C PHE A 124 -15.91 10.20 1.99
N VAL A 125 -15.42 10.92 0.98
CA VAL A 125 -16.21 11.39 -0.17
C VAL A 125 -15.86 10.59 -1.41
N PHE A 126 -16.84 9.87 -1.97
CA PHE A 126 -16.65 8.95 -3.09
C PHE A 126 -16.69 9.65 -4.47
N LEU A 127 -15.78 10.59 -4.71
CA LEU A 127 -15.69 11.30 -5.99
C LEU A 127 -14.62 10.68 -6.90
N GLN A 128 -14.97 10.46 -8.16
CA GLN A 128 -14.04 10.01 -9.21
C GLN A 128 -13.63 11.17 -10.14
N VAL A 129 -12.37 11.18 -10.57
CA VAL A 129 -11.79 12.11 -11.56
C VAL A 129 -11.13 11.31 -12.71
N PRO A 130 -11.12 11.84 -13.95
CA PRO A 130 -10.46 11.18 -15.06
C PRO A 130 -8.95 11.09 -14.85
N CYS A 131 -8.35 10.05 -15.42
CA CYS A 131 -6.90 9.84 -15.41
C CYS A 131 -6.38 9.44 -16.80
N ASP A 132 -5.11 9.72 -17.06
CA ASP A 132 -4.48 9.51 -18.37
C ASP A 132 -3.61 8.23 -18.41
N LEU A 133 -4.01 7.18 -17.68
CA LEU A 133 -3.30 5.88 -17.68
C LEU A 133 -3.81 4.94 -18.78
N VAL A 134 -5.12 4.95 -19.04
CA VAL A 134 -5.81 4.15 -20.06
C VAL A 134 -7.16 4.79 -20.39
N ALA A 135 -7.70 4.50 -21.58
CA ALA A 135 -9.01 5.00 -21.97
C ALA A 135 -10.09 4.64 -20.95
N GLY A 136 -10.89 5.63 -20.53
CA GLY A 136 -11.94 5.45 -19.53
C GLY A 136 -11.43 5.30 -18.09
N CYS A 137 -10.15 5.55 -17.82
CA CYS A 137 -9.63 5.54 -16.45
C CYS A 137 -10.29 6.60 -15.58
N LEU A 138 -10.74 6.19 -14.39
CA LEU A 138 -11.19 7.08 -13.34
C LEU A 138 -10.50 6.70 -12.03
N LEU A 139 -10.06 7.71 -11.27
CA LEU A 139 -9.42 7.59 -9.97
C LEU A 139 -10.25 8.25 -8.88
N HIS A 140 -10.13 7.79 -7.65
CA HIS A 140 -10.62 8.56 -6.51
C HIS A 140 -9.93 9.94 -6.47
N ALA A 141 -10.71 11.02 -6.38
CA ALA A 141 -10.21 12.39 -6.45
C ALA A 141 -9.11 12.66 -5.42
N GLY A 142 -9.35 12.30 -4.15
CA GLY A 142 -8.39 12.52 -3.07
C GLY A 142 -7.08 11.76 -3.25
N PHE A 143 -7.12 10.52 -3.76
CA PHE A 143 -5.91 9.72 -3.94
C PHE A 143 -5.11 10.20 -5.17
N SER A 144 -5.80 10.60 -6.22
CA SER A 144 -5.17 11.24 -7.38
C SER A 144 -4.46 12.53 -6.98
N THR A 145 -5.12 13.41 -6.22
CA THR A 145 -4.52 14.66 -5.75
C THR A 145 -3.32 14.39 -4.83
N ALA A 146 -3.45 13.46 -3.89
CA ALA A 146 -2.36 13.10 -2.99
C ALA A 146 -1.12 12.59 -3.74
N TRP A 147 -1.30 11.71 -4.72
CA TRP A 147 -0.18 11.26 -5.55
C TRP A 147 0.45 12.41 -6.34
N LEU A 148 -0.35 13.22 -7.04
CA LEU A 148 0.15 14.31 -7.87
C LEU A 148 0.96 15.33 -7.07
N GLU A 149 0.61 15.56 -5.80
CA GLU A 149 1.30 16.48 -4.91
C GLU A 149 2.73 16.05 -4.57
N VAL A 150 2.99 14.74 -4.49
CA VAL A 150 4.29 14.19 -4.10
C VAL A 150 5.03 13.46 -5.22
N ALA A 151 4.42 13.31 -6.40
CA ALA A 151 4.93 12.53 -7.51
C ALA A 151 6.36 12.90 -7.91
N ASP A 152 6.64 14.20 -8.05
CA ASP A 152 7.97 14.69 -8.45
C ASP A 152 9.05 14.37 -7.41
N VAL A 153 8.74 14.53 -6.12
CA VAL A 153 9.69 14.25 -5.03
C VAL A 153 9.97 12.75 -4.94
N VAL A 154 8.92 11.92 -4.98
CA VAL A 154 9.04 10.46 -4.90
C VAL A 154 9.81 9.91 -6.10
N THR A 155 9.43 10.30 -7.32
CA THR A 155 10.07 9.79 -8.54
C THR A 155 11.53 10.24 -8.66
N ALA A 156 11.86 11.48 -8.26
CA ALA A 156 13.24 11.95 -8.22
C ALA A 156 14.09 11.19 -7.19
N ALA A 157 13.55 10.94 -5.99
CA ALA A 157 14.25 10.19 -4.94
C ALA A 157 14.50 8.73 -5.34
N VAL A 158 13.48 8.05 -5.91
CA VAL A 158 13.61 6.68 -6.43
C VAL A 158 14.65 6.64 -7.56
N ALA A 159 14.63 7.61 -8.48
CA ALA A 159 15.61 7.68 -9.56
C ALA A 159 17.04 7.87 -9.06
N ALA A 160 17.26 8.76 -8.09
CA ALA A 160 18.56 8.98 -7.49
C ALA A 160 19.08 7.73 -6.75
N ALA A 161 18.20 7.06 -6.00
CA ALA A 161 18.52 5.81 -5.31
C ALA A 161 18.85 4.68 -6.29
N LYS A 162 18.07 4.54 -7.38
CA LYS A 162 18.27 3.52 -8.42
C LYS A 162 19.52 3.76 -9.24
N ALA A 163 19.86 5.02 -9.53
CA ALA A 163 21.12 5.36 -10.20
C ALA A 163 22.34 4.97 -9.36
N SER A 164 22.25 5.12 -8.03
CA SER A 164 23.31 4.72 -7.10
C SER A 164 23.35 3.21 -6.86
N ASN A 165 22.19 2.54 -6.97
CA ASN A 165 22.03 1.11 -6.72
C ASN A 165 21.30 0.39 -7.87
N PRO A 166 21.94 0.23 -9.05
CA PRO A 166 21.25 -0.25 -10.26
C PRO A 166 20.65 -1.65 -10.14
N ALA A 167 21.21 -2.50 -9.29
CA ALA A 167 20.74 -3.87 -9.07
C ALA A 167 19.52 -3.96 -8.12
N TYR A 168 19.19 -2.88 -7.39
CA TYR A 168 18.20 -2.96 -6.32
C TYR A 168 16.79 -2.95 -6.89
N ARG A 169 15.91 -3.79 -6.33
CA ARG A 169 14.50 -3.83 -6.72
C ARG A 169 13.76 -2.64 -6.12
N ILE A 170 12.75 -2.15 -6.83
CA ILE A 170 11.92 -1.04 -6.35
C ILE A 170 10.59 -1.60 -5.86
N VAL A 171 10.19 -1.19 -4.66
CA VAL A 171 8.94 -1.59 -4.04
C VAL A 171 8.19 -0.35 -3.58
N PHE A 172 6.93 -0.22 -3.95
CA PHE A 172 6.01 0.72 -3.32
C PHE A 172 5.15 0.00 -2.31
N THR A 173 4.93 0.62 -1.16
CA THR A 173 4.10 0.06 -0.11
C THR A 173 3.31 1.10 0.64
N GLY A 174 2.20 0.69 1.24
CA GLY A 174 1.40 1.57 2.09
C GLY A 174 0.27 0.82 2.76
N HIS A 175 -0.13 1.35 3.91
CA HIS A 175 -1.26 0.86 4.69
C HIS A 175 -2.44 1.85 4.58
N SER A 176 -3.68 1.36 4.61
CA SER A 176 -4.89 2.18 4.60
C SER A 176 -4.92 3.13 3.39
N LEU A 177 -5.18 4.43 3.59
CA LEU A 177 -5.06 5.47 2.57
C LEU A 177 -3.72 5.43 1.80
N GLY A 178 -2.61 5.14 2.49
CA GLY A 178 -1.30 5.02 1.87
C GLY A 178 -1.21 3.86 0.86
N GLY A 179 -1.98 2.79 1.10
CA GLY A 179 -2.15 1.69 0.14
C GLY A 179 -2.82 2.16 -1.17
N ALA A 180 -3.84 3.01 -1.08
CA ALA A 180 -4.49 3.53 -2.26
C ALA A 180 -3.60 4.52 -3.04
N VAL A 181 -2.88 5.40 -2.34
CA VAL A 181 -1.93 6.32 -2.98
C VAL A 181 -0.76 5.56 -3.62
N SER A 182 -0.21 4.53 -2.96
CA SER A 182 0.84 3.69 -3.54
C SER A 182 0.35 2.90 -4.76
N THR A 183 -0.92 2.49 -4.80
CA THR A 183 -1.55 1.87 -5.98
C THR A 183 -1.58 2.84 -7.18
N VAL A 184 -2.02 4.08 -6.94
CA VAL A 184 -2.00 5.14 -7.96
C VAL A 184 -0.58 5.40 -8.43
N ALA A 185 0.36 5.56 -7.49
CA ALA A 185 1.77 5.82 -7.77
C ALA A 185 2.40 4.70 -8.63
N ALA A 186 2.21 3.44 -8.25
CA ALA A 186 2.75 2.29 -8.97
C ALA A 186 2.21 2.23 -10.40
N GLY A 187 0.90 2.46 -10.59
CA GLY A 187 0.27 2.52 -11.91
C GLY A 187 0.97 3.51 -12.84
N PHE A 188 1.12 4.77 -12.42
CA PHE A 188 1.78 5.81 -13.22
C PHE A 188 3.28 5.59 -13.41
N VAL A 189 3.99 5.14 -12.38
CA VAL A 189 5.44 4.92 -12.46
C VAL A 189 5.77 3.76 -13.40
N ARG A 190 5.02 2.65 -13.35
CA ARG A 190 5.17 1.52 -14.28
C ARG A 190 4.84 1.95 -15.72
N GLU A 191 3.78 2.75 -15.91
CA GLU A 191 3.37 3.23 -17.23
C GLU A 191 4.39 4.16 -17.90
N SER A 192 5.13 4.95 -17.10
CA SER A 192 6.20 5.81 -17.62
C SER A 192 7.32 5.03 -18.33
N GLY A 193 7.40 3.71 -18.12
CA GLY A 193 8.45 2.84 -18.65
C GLY A 193 9.77 2.87 -17.88
N SER A 194 9.92 3.77 -16.89
CA SER A 194 11.18 3.90 -16.13
C SER A 194 11.44 2.72 -15.21
N TYR A 195 10.37 2.20 -14.56
CA TYR A 195 10.44 1.12 -13.56
C TYR A 195 9.24 0.18 -13.72
N SER A 196 9.15 -0.46 -14.89
CA SER A 196 8.00 -1.30 -15.27
C SER A 196 7.82 -2.58 -14.43
N ASP A 197 8.88 -3.01 -13.73
CA ASP A 197 8.95 -4.19 -12.86
C ASP A 197 8.90 -3.86 -11.36
N LEU A 198 8.57 -2.61 -11.01
CA LEU A 198 8.36 -2.18 -9.62
C LEU A 198 7.24 -3.00 -8.99
N ASP A 199 7.45 -3.55 -7.78
CA ASP A 199 6.42 -4.31 -7.07
C ASP A 199 5.60 -3.42 -6.13
N LEU A 200 4.33 -3.76 -5.94
CA LEU A 200 3.40 -3.05 -5.07
C LEU A 200 2.89 -4.00 -3.99
N TYR A 201 3.02 -3.57 -2.73
CA TYR A 201 2.44 -4.24 -1.56
C TYR A 201 1.51 -3.28 -0.85
N THR A 202 0.24 -3.63 -0.70
CA THR A 202 -0.72 -2.79 0.02
C THR A 202 -1.44 -3.56 1.11
N TYR A 203 -1.73 -2.88 2.21
CA TYR A 203 -2.34 -3.47 3.41
C TYR A 203 -3.57 -2.65 3.77
N GLY A 204 -4.74 -3.29 3.85
CA GLY A 204 -5.98 -2.58 4.19
C GLY A 204 -6.33 -1.45 3.22
N SER A 205 -5.89 -1.53 1.97
CA SER A 205 -6.11 -0.45 1.01
C SER A 205 -7.58 -0.33 0.64
N PRO A 206 -8.16 0.89 0.60
CA PRO A 206 -9.44 1.12 -0.05
C PRO A 206 -9.32 1.00 -1.59
N ARG A 207 -10.45 0.92 -2.28
CA ARG A 207 -10.55 0.90 -3.74
C ARG A 207 -10.09 2.25 -4.31
N ALA A 208 -9.07 2.24 -5.18
CA ALA A 208 -8.42 3.46 -5.63
C ALA A 208 -9.04 4.09 -6.90
N GLY A 209 -9.81 3.34 -7.67
CA GLY A 209 -10.38 3.81 -8.93
C GLY A 209 -11.37 2.84 -9.56
N ASN A 210 -11.70 3.06 -10.83
CA ASN A 210 -12.63 2.23 -11.57
C ASN A 210 -11.98 0.98 -12.18
N ARG A 211 -12.80 0.15 -12.84
CA ARG A 211 -12.35 -1.08 -13.51
C ARG A 211 -11.20 -0.83 -14.50
N ALA A 212 -11.29 0.21 -15.34
CA ALA A 212 -10.27 0.49 -16.35
C ALA A 212 -8.91 0.77 -15.69
N PHE A 213 -8.90 1.59 -14.63
CA PHE A 213 -7.70 1.86 -13.86
C PHE A 213 -7.09 0.59 -13.24
N VAL A 214 -7.85 -0.13 -12.41
CA VAL A 214 -7.29 -1.26 -11.65
C VAL A 214 -6.92 -2.46 -12.53
N ALA A 215 -7.63 -2.65 -13.65
CA ALA A 215 -7.24 -3.65 -14.65
C ALA A 215 -5.90 -3.28 -15.27
N ARG A 216 -5.71 -2.02 -15.66
CA ARG A 216 -4.42 -1.57 -16.21
C ARG A 216 -3.28 -1.76 -15.22
N VAL A 217 -3.48 -1.45 -13.94
CA VAL A 217 -2.47 -1.65 -12.88
C VAL A 217 -2.15 -3.15 -12.70
N SER A 218 -3.17 -4.00 -12.66
CA SER A 218 -2.99 -5.46 -12.47
C SER A 218 -2.34 -6.17 -13.66
N GLU A 219 -2.44 -5.59 -14.87
CA GLU A 219 -1.86 -6.12 -16.10
C GLU A 219 -0.42 -5.66 -16.35
N GLN A 220 0.09 -4.69 -15.59
CA GLN A 220 1.49 -4.24 -15.69
C GLN A 220 2.45 -5.32 -15.16
N ALA A 221 3.73 -5.25 -15.57
CA ALA A 221 4.68 -6.34 -15.37
C ALA A 221 5.15 -6.53 -13.91
N GLY A 222 5.07 -5.50 -13.06
CA GLY A 222 5.41 -5.58 -11.65
C GLY A 222 4.39 -6.36 -10.83
N GLY A 223 4.84 -6.98 -9.74
CA GLY A 223 3.98 -7.72 -8.82
C GLY A 223 2.95 -6.84 -8.12
N GLU A 224 1.74 -7.37 -7.96
CA GLU A 224 0.61 -6.70 -7.34
C GLU A 224 0.12 -7.54 -6.16
N TYR A 225 0.37 -7.05 -4.94
CA TYR A 225 0.10 -7.77 -3.70
C TYR A 225 -0.80 -6.94 -2.79
N ARG A 226 -2.12 -7.10 -2.96
CA ARG A 226 -3.12 -6.47 -2.10
C ARG A 226 -3.52 -7.41 -0.98
N VAL A 227 -3.11 -7.08 0.24
CA VAL A 227 -3.37 -7.86 1.45
C VAL A 227 -4.55 -7.28 2.22
N THR A 228 -5.49 -8.13 2.60
CA THR A 228 -6.67 -7.79 3.42
C THR A 228 -6.73 -8.68 4.65
N HIS A 229 -7.32 -8.18 5.73
CA HIS A 229 -7.37 -8.87 7.02
C HIS A 229 -8.81 -8.99 7.52
N THR A 230 -9.21 -10.22 7.88
CA THR A 230 -10.49 -10.56 8.53
C THR A 230 -11.67 -9.74 7.98
N ASP A 231 -12.35 -8.96 8.82
CA ASP A 231 -13.48 -8.10 8.50
C ASP A 231 -13.13 -6.60 8.51
N ASP A 232 -11.88 -6.25 8.19
CA ASP A 232 -11.44 -4.86 8.00
C ASP A 232 -12.45 -4.08 7.10
N PRO A 233 -13.00 -2.94 7.57
CA PRO A 233 -13.96 -2.13 6.83
C PRO A 233 -13.37 -1.29 5.70
N VAL A 234 -12.08 -1.00 5.69
CA VAL A 234 -11.50 -0.04 4.74
C VAL A 234 -11.43 -0.58 3.30
N PRO A 235 -11.01 -1.84 3.04
CA PRO A 235 -11.02 -2.38 1.67
C PRO A 235 -12.44 -2.56 1.11
N ARG A 236 -13.48 -2.40 1.92
CA ARG A 236 -14.89 -2.40 1.46
C ARG A 236 -15.32 -1.04 0.89
N LEU A 237 -14.45 -0.03 0.92
CA LEU A 237 -14.73 1.34 0.48
C LEU A 237 -13.77 1.85 -0.60
N PRO A 238 -14.18 2.83 -1.43
CA PRO A 238 -15.57 3.22 -1.68
C PRO A 238 -16.42 2.05 -2.21
N PRO A 239 -17.76 2.07 -2.06
CA PRO A 239 -18.63 0.99 -2.52
C PRO A 239 -18.44 0.64 -4.01
N ALA A 240 -18.45 -0.65 -4.34
CA ALA A 240 -18.33 -1.14 -5.70
C ALA A 240 -19.52 -0.72 -6.60
N LEU A 241 -20.72 -0.56 -6.04
CA LEU A 241 -21.90 -0.03 -6.72
C LEU A 241 -21.66 1.37 -7.32
N LEU A 242 -20.69 2.13 -6.77
CA LEU A 242 -20.26 3.44 -7.26
C LEU A 242 -19.12 3.36 -8.27
N ASN A 243 -19.00 2.23 -8.98
CA ASN A 243 -17.99 2.00 -10.02
C ASN A 243 -16.53 2.01 -9.51
N TYR A 244 -16.32 1.76 -8.22
CA TYR A 244 -14.98 1.51 -7.68
C TYR A 244 -14.64 0.02 -7.74
N ARG A 245 -13.38 -0.29 -7.98
CA ARG A 245 -12.87 -1.66 -8.10
C ARG A 245 -11.53 -1.80 -7.42
N HIS A 246 -11.14 -3.04 -7.14
CA HIS A 246 -9.82 -3.38 -6.60
C HIS A 246 -8.90 -3.93 -7.69
N THR A 247 -7.60 -3.84 -7.46
CA THR A 247 -6.61 -4.65 -8.18
C THR A 247 -6.78 -6.13 -7.83
N SER A 248 -6.28 -7.00 -8.71
CA SER A 248 -6.34 -8.46 -8.56
C SER A 248 -4.94 -9.06 -8.63
N PRO A 249 -4.60 -10.06 -7.80
CA PRO A 249 -5.46 -10.74 -6.82
C PRO A 249 -5.52 -10.07 -5.44
N GLU A 250 -6.48 -10.51 -4.63
CA GLU A 250 -6.53 -10.29 -3.17
C GLU A 250 -5.85 -11.45 -2.44
N TYR A 251 -5.03 -11.13 -1.44
CA TYR A 251 -4.50 -12.08 -0.45
C TYR A 251 -5.18 -11.82 0.90
N TRP A 252 -6.25 -12.56 1.18
CA TRP A 252 -7.08 -12.35 2.36
C TRP A 252 -6.71 -13.29 3.49
N PHE A 253 -6.20 -12.73 4.60
CA PHE A 253 -5.94 -13.46 5.84
C PHE A 253 -7.21 -13.49 6.67
N HIS A 254 -7.90 -14.64 6.62
CA HIS A 254 -9.33 -14.72 6.95
C HIS A 254 -9.64 -15.47 8.26
N THR A 255 -8.62 -15.99 8.93
CA THR A 255 -8.74 -16.70 10.21
C THR A 255 -8.32 -15.77 11.36
N GLY A 256 -8.40 -16.25 12.61
CA GLY A 256 -8.00 -15.43 13.77
C GLY A 256 -9.03 -14.37 14.18
N GLY A 257 -8.60 -13.46 15.05
CA GLY A 257 -9.33 -12.24 15.43
C GLY A 257 -8.61 -10.97 14.99
N SER A 258 -9.18 -9.82 15.36
CA SER A 258 -8.80 -8.47 14.90
C SER A 258 -7.34 -8.08 15.14
N ASN A 259 -6.65 -8.73 16.08
CA ASN A 259 -5.25 -8.45 16.44
C ASN A 259 -4.29 -9.62 16.16
N THR A 260 -4.69 -10.57 15.32
CA THR A 260 -3.85 -11.71 14.94
C THR A 260 -2.69 -11.23 14.08
N THR A 261 -1.48 -11.68 14.40
CA THR A 261 -0.25 -11.28 13.72
C THR A 261 0.56 -12.48 13.23
N ASP A 262 0.37 -13.65 13.84
CA ASP A 262 1.11 -14.89 13.57
C ASP A 262 0.44 -15.75 12.50
N TYR A 263 0.33 -15.20 11.28
CA TYR A 263 -0.28 -15.88 10.15
C TYR A 263 0.64 -16.88 9.45
N THR A 264 0.03 -17.90 8.84
CA THR A 264 0.70 -18.88 7.98
C THR A 264 0.03 -18.93 6.61
N ALA A 265 0.62 -19.67 5.66
CA ALA A 265 0.01 -19.85 4.34
C ALA A 265 -1.39 -20.48 4.38
N ALA A 266 -1.70 -21.26 5.43
CA ALA A 266 -2.99 -21.91 5.58
C ALA A 266 -4.13 -20.94 5.92
N ASP A 267 -3.79 -19.74 6.40
CA ASP A 267 -4.73 -18.69 6.80
C ASP A 267 -5.10 -17.75 5.65
N ALA A 268 -4.37 -17.84 4.54
CA ALA A 268 -4.56 -17.00 3.38
C ALA A 268 -5.52 -17.64 2.37
N LYS A 269 -6.50 -16.85 1.93
CA LYS A 269 -7.36 -17.15 0.79
C LYS A 269 -7.09 -16.17 -0.33
N VAL A 270 -6.86 -16.68 -1.54
CA VAL A 270 -6.67 -15.84 -2.73
C VAL A 270 -8.01 -15.63 -3.43
N CYS A 271 -8.39 -14.37 -3.64
CA CYS A 271 -9.57 -14.00 -4.43
C CYS A 271 -9.15 -13.20 -5.66
N GLU A 272 -9.43 -13.75 -6.85
CA GLU A 272 -9.17 -13.09 -8.13
C GLU A 272 -10.38 -12.30 -8.61
N GLY A 273 -10.13 -11.26 -9.41
CA GLY A 273 -11.16 -10.44 -10.05
C GLY A 273 -11.35 -9.09 -9.37
N TYR A 274 -11.72 -8.10 -10.18
CA TYR A 274 -11.75 -6.68 -9.78
C TYR A 274 -12.93 -6.30 -8.87
N ALA A 275 -13.92 -7.18 -8.72
CA ALA A 275 -15.14 -6.97 -7.93
C ALA A 275 -15.50 -8.20 -7.09
N ASN A 276 -14.52 -9.06 -6.77
CA ASN A 276 -14.79 -10.30 -6.04
C ASN A 276 -15.14 -10.01 -4.57
N LEU A 277 -16.35 -10.42 -4.15
CA LEU A 277 -16.84 -10.24 -2.77
C LEU A 277 -16.81 -11.54 -1.95
N ALA A 278 -16.15 -12.60 -2.43
CA ALA A 278 -16.00 -13.86 -1.69
C ALA A 278 -14.89 -13.83 -0.62
N CYS A 279 -14.15 -12.72 -0.52
CA CYS A 279 -13.14 -12.44 0.50
C CYS A 279 -13.56 -11.21 1.35
N ASN A 280 -12.64 -10.30 1.71
CA ASN A 280 -12.94 -9.17 2.60
C ASN A 280 -14.10 -8.29 2.10
N GLY A 281 -14.22 -8.11 0.79
CA GLY A 281 -15.26 -7.27 0.18
C GLY A 281 -16.71 -7.63 0.57
N GLY A 282 -16.97 -8.88 0.96
CA GLY A 282 -18.30 -9.35 1.37
C GLY A 282 -18.51 -9.48 2.88
N THR A 283 -17.57 -9.02 3.71
CA THR A 283 -17.73 -9.04 5.17
C THR A 283 -18.57 -7.86 5.65
N LEU A 284 -19.18 -8.02 6.83
CA LEU A 284 -19.97 -6.99 7.50
C LEU A 284 -19.24 -6.57 8.78
N GLY A 285 -19.64 -5.45 9.38
CA GLY A 285 -19.03 -4.97 10.62
C GLY A 285 -18.26 -3.65 10.47
N LEU A 286 -17.83 -3.11 11.62
CA LEU A 286 -16.98 -1.93 11.76
C LEU A 286 -15.79 -2.32 12.64
N ASP A 287 -15.06 -3.37 12.26
CA ASP A 287 -13.87 -3.79 13.00
C ASP A 287 -12.67 -2.90 12.62
N THR A 288 -12.59 -1.73 13.24
CA THR A 288 -11.46 -0.82 13.05
C THR A 288 -10.16 -1.34 13.67
N ASP A 289 -10.25 -2.31 14.60
CA ASP A 289 -9.07 -2.94 15.17
C ASP A 289 -8.44 -3.86 14.13
N ALA A 290 -9.23 -4.66 13.39
CA ALA A 290 -8.75 -5.49 12.29
C ALA A 290 -7.96 -4.68 11.25
N HIS A 291 -8.37 -3.44 10.99
CA HIS A 291 -7.65 -2.53 10.11
C HIS A 291 -6.28 -2.07 10.67
N GLY A 292 -6.08 -2.11 11.98
CA GLY A 292 -4.82 -1.74 12.62
C GLY A 292 -3.76 -2.85 12.63
N TYR A 293 -4.12 -4.09 12.29
CA TYR A 293 -3.22 -5.24 12.36
C TYR A 293 -3.04 -5.93 11.00
N TYR A 294 -1.80 -5.98 10.54
CA TYR A 294 -1.36 -6.66 9.33
C TYR A 294 0.03 -7.25 9.61
N PHE A 295 0.09 -8.47 10.17
CA PHE A 295 1.32 -9.14 10.69
C PHE A 295 2.02 -8.44 11.86
N GLU A 296 1.79 -7.15 12.04
CA GLU A 296 2.05 -6.39 13.25
C GLU A 296 0.94 -5.37 13.48
N ASP A 297 0.99 -4.68 14.62
CA ASP A 297 0.25 -3.43 14.80
C ASP A 297 0.88 -2.35 13.90
N VAL A 298 0.39 -2.26 12.67
CA VAL A 298 0.87 -1.28 11.67
C VAL A 298 0.52 0.16 12.07
N SER A 299 -0.43 0.32 13.00
CA SER A 299 -0.85 1.61 13.55
C SER A 299 0.01 2.09 14.74
N ALA A 300 0.82 1.20 15.33
CA ALA A 300 1.59 1.45 16.54
C ALA A 300 2.54 2.64 16.49
N CYS A 301 2.96 3.03 15.29
CA CYS A 301 3.85 4.14 15.02
C CYS A 301 3.13 5.48 14.78
N GLY A 302 1.79 5.48 14.69
CA GLY A 302 0.97 6.66 14.46
C GLY A 302 0.76 7.48 15.73
N SER A 303 1.48 8.60 15.88
CA SER A 303 1.11 9.62 16.86
C SER A 303 0.04 10.56 16.27
N GLY A 304 -1.22 10.39 16.69
CA GLY A 304 -2.26 11.41 16.58
C GLY A 304 -2.84 11.66 15.17
N GLY A 305 -4.18 11.78 15.12
CA GLY A 305 -5.05 11.89 13.95
C GLY A 305 -4.53 12.70 12.75
N ILE A 306 -4.74 12.19 11.54
CA ILE A 306 -4.83 13.04 10.34
C ILE A 306 -6.29 13.49 10.24
N ALA A 307 -6.49 14.80 10.17
CA ALA A 307 -7.69 15.39 9.63
C ALA A 307 -7.35 15.79 8.19
N PHE A 308 -8.14 15.35 7.20
CA PHE A 308 -8.09 15.96 5.88
C PHE A 308 -8.28 17.47 6.05
N LYS A 309 -7.25 18.27 5.79
CA LYS A 309 -7.44 19.72 5.68
C LYS A 309 -8.15 19.97 4.37
N ARG A 310 -9.43 20.35 4.46
CA ARG A 310 -10.17 20.88 3.33
C ARG A 310 -9.40 22.04 2.72
N ALA A 311 -9.19 21.98 1.41
CA ALA A 311 -8.60 23.08 0.66
C ALA A 311 -9.48 24.32 0.81
N ALA A 312 -8.99 25.32 1.54
CA ALA A 312 -9.50 26.69 1.48
C ALA A 312 -8.48 27.54 0.72
N ALA A 313 -8.87 27.97 -0.48
CA ALA A 313 -8.33 29.08 -1.27
C ALA A 313 -6.88 28.99 -1.80
N VAL A 314 -6.77 28.87 -3.12
CA VAL A 314 -5.76 29.64 -3.89
C VAL A 314 -6.47 30.30 -5.07
N VAL A 315 -6.58 31.63 -5.00
CA VAL A 315 -7.00 32.50 -6.09
C VAL A 315 -5.73 33.16 -6.66
N ALA A 316 -5.48 32.87 -7.94
CA ALA A 316 -4.73 33.63 -8.96
C ALA A 316 -3.38 34.31 -8.62
N ASP A 317 -2.33 33.93 -9.36
CA ASP A 317 -1.65 34.88 -10.28
C ASP A 317 -1.05 34.12 -11.49
N GLU A 318 -0.96 34.81 -12.63
CA GLU A 318 -1.09 34.30 -14.00
C GLU A 318 0.13 33.57 -14.60
N GLY A 319 -0.13 32.58 -15.47
CA GLY A 319 0.87 32.14 -16.47
C GLY A 319 0.82 30.69 -16.98
N ALA A 320 -0.27 30.31 -17.67
CA ALA A 320 -0.33 29.20 -18.65
C ALA A 320 -0.07 27.75 -18.19
N VAL A 321 -1.13 27.03 -17.78
CA VAL A 321 -1.55 25.70 -18.29
C VAL A 321 -3.08 25.59 -18.03
N ALA A 322 -3.84 25.05 -18.98
CA ALA A 322 -5.29 24.91 -18.87
C ALA A 322 -5.67 23.85 -17.82
N SER A 323 -5.96 24.26 -16.59
CA SER A 323 -6.54 23.44 -15.53
C SER A 323 -7.71 24.19 -14.88
N ASN A 324 -8.91 24.05 -15.44
CA ASN A 324 -10.12 24.72 -14.97
C ASN A 324 -11.04 23.74 -14.22
N VAL A 325 -10.51 23.07 -13.19
CA VAL A 325 -11.32 22.32 -12.23
C VAL A 325 -10.92 22.75 -10.82
N THR A 326 -11.44 23.90 -10.40
CA THR A 326 -11.57 24.21 -8.97
C THR A 326 -12.78 23.44 -8.46
N PHE A 327 -12.57 22.38 -7.69
CA PHE A 327 -13.65 21.65 -7.04
C PHE A 327 -13.72 22.05 -5.57
N ASP A 328 -14.81 22.71 -5.18
CA ASP A 328 -15.15 22.98 -3.79
C ASP A 328 -15.55 21.63 -3.13
N MET A 329 -14.60 20.98 -2.46
CA MET A 329 -14.90 19.83 -1.64
C MET A 329 -15.62 20.31 -0.37
N ALA A 330 -16.95 20.22 -0.44
CA ALA A 330 -17.97 20.47 0.58
C ALA A 330 -17.45 20.80 1.98
N THR A 331 -17.85 21.96 2.50
CA THR A 331 -17.50 22.52 3.83
C THR A 331 -18.39 22.03 4.98
N THR A 332 -19.08 20.90 4.87
CA THR A 332 -19.94 20.36 5.93
C THR A 332 -19.13 19.86 7.13
N PRO A 333 -19.31 20.36 8.37
CA PRO A 333 -18.59 19.84 9.54
C PRO A 333 -18.66 18.31 9.62
N PRO A 334 -17.66 17.61 10.20
CA PRO A 334 -17.75 16.18 10.43
C PRO A 334 -19.10 15.88 11.07
N GLU A 335 -19.89 15.04 10.42
CA GLU A 335 -21.16 14.62 10.98
C GLU A 335 -20.80 13.76 12.20
N ASP A 336 -21.29 14.10 13.40
CA ASP A 336 -21.10 13.28 14.61
C ASP A 336 -21.92 11.98 14.47
N VAL A 337 -21.48 11.09 13.58
CA VAL A 337 -22.10 9.80 13.30
C VAL A 337 -21.70 8.84 14.42
N THR A 338 -22.68 8.17 15.01
CA THR A 338 -22.44 7.13 16.04
C THR A 338 -21.84 5.86 15.43
N ASP A 339 -21.19 5.01 16.23
CA ASP A 339 -20.64 3.73 15.72
C ASP A 339 -21.74 2.82 15.15
N ASP A 340 -22.92 2.79 15.78
CA ASP A 340 -24.07 2.01 15.28
C ASP A 340 -24.58 2.52 13.93
N GLU A 341 -24.62 3.85 13.76
CA GLU A 341 -25.03 4.46 12.49
C GLU A 341 -23.99 4.22 11.40
N LEU A 342 -22.69 4.35 11.74
CA LEU A 342 -21.62 4.09 10.80
C LEU A 342 -21.60 2.61 10.38
N LEU A 343 -21.74 1.70 11.34
CA LEU A 343 -21.88 0.26 11.10
C LEU A 343 -23.05 -0.04 10.16
N SER A 344 -24.22 0.56 10.40
CA SER A 344 -25.39 0.39 9.54
C SER A 344 -25.11 0.86 8.12
N ARG A 345 -24.53 2.06 7.95
CA ARG A 345 -24.18 2.62 6.63
C ARG A 345 -23.20 1.72 5.89
N LEU A 346 -22.19 1.18 6.57
CA LEU A 346 -21.21 0.27 5.96
C LEU A 346 -21.83 -1.04 5.53
N ASN A 347 -22.66 -1.66 6.38
CA ASN A 347 -23.34 -2.91 6.04
C ASN A 347 -24.31 -2.70 4.86
N ASP A 348 -25.04 -1.58 4.83
CA ASP A 348 -25.93 -1.25 3.71
C ASP A 348 -25.17 -1.13 2.38
N PHE A 349 -23.94 -0.59 2.40
CA PHE A 349 -23.09 -0.55 1.20
C PHE A 349 -22.63 -1.94 0.76
N VAL A 350 -22.26 -2.82 1.70
CA VAL A 350 -21.86 -4.19 1.37
C VAL A 350 -23.03 -4.98 0.78
N ASP A 351 -24.22 -4.86 1.35
CA ASP A 351 -25.43 -5.54 0.84
C ASP A 351 -25.75 -5.07 -0.59
N GLN A 352 -25.68 -3.76 -0.85
CA GLN A 352 -25.86 -3.23 -2.21
C GLN A 352 -24.74 -3.65 -3.17
N ASP A 353 -23.50 -3.74 -2.70
CA ASP A 353 -22.37 -4.24 -3.50
C ASP A 353 -22.60 -5.70 -3.90
N ILE A 354 -23.12 -6.54 -3.00
CA ILE A 354 -23.46 -7.94 -3.29
C ILE A 354 -24.53 -8.03 -4.39
N GLU A 355 -25.61 -7.25 -4.28
CA GLU A 355 -26.66 -7.20 -5.30
C GLU A 355 -26.13 -6.69 -6.65
N TYR A 356 -25.30 -5.66 -6.61
CA TYR A 356 -24.71 -5.07 -7.80
C TYR A 356 -23.71 -6.01 -8.50
N VAL A 357 -22.82 -6.68 -7.76
CA VAL A 357 -21.88 -7.64 -8.36
C VAL A 357 -22.63 -8.84 -8.96
N ALA A 358 -23.67 -9.34 -8.28
CA ALA A 358 -24.51 -10.40 -8.82
C ALA A 358 -25.23 -9.98 -10.13
N SER A 359 -25.56 -8.69 -10.29
CA SER A 359 -26.17 -8.20 -11.54
C SER A 359 -25.16 -8.11 -12.69
N LEU A 360 -23.90 -7.80 -12.42
CA LEU A 360 -22.84 -7.82 -13.44
C LEU A 360 -22.62 -9.23 -14.00
N ASP A 361 -22.60 -10.25 -13.14
CA ASP A 361 -22.41 -11.64 -13.58
C ASP A 361 -23.61 -12.17 -14.39
N ALA A 362 -24.80 -11.61 -14.18
CA ALA A 362 -26.00 -11.95 -14.93
C ALA A 362 -26.05 -11.33 -16.34
N GLU A 363 -25.29 -10.26 -16.58
CA GLU A 363 -25.24 -9.54 -17.87
C GLU A 363 -24.18 -10.07 -18.86
N GLY A 364 -23.25 -10.93 -18.40
CA GLY A 364 -22.27 -11.64 -19.23
C GLY A 364 -20.99 -10.85 -19.53
#